data_AF-A0A0F2IEU1-F1
#
_entry.id   AF-A0A0F2IEU1-F1
#
_cell.length_a   1.000
_cell.length_b   1.000
_cell.length_c   1.000
_cell.angle_alpha   90.00
_cell.angle_beta   90.00
_cell.angle_gamma   90.00
#
_symmetry.space_group_name_H-M   'P 1'
#
loop_
_entity.id
_entity.type
_entity.pdbx_description
1 polymer ?
#
loop_
_entity_poly.entity_id
_entity_poly.type
_entity_poly.pdbx_seq_one_letter_code
_entity_poly.pdbx_strand_id
1 'polypeptide(L)'
;YLVNICKAAARRYHMPFALHLDHHESMKDIRNKVEAGIKSAMIDGSHFKFDENIELVKKVVQFCHVWDCTVEAELGRLGGIVYVLVVDAKDAMYTDSDAAAEFIQRTGIDYLAVAIGTAHAMYKEE
;
A
#
# COMPACT_ATOMS: atom_id res chain seq x y z
N TYR A 1 -1.25 -21.24 0.81
CA TYR A 1 0.07 -21.86 0.53
C TYR A 1 1.23 -20.91 0.85
N LEU A 2 1.29 -19.72 0.25
CA LEU A 2 2.40 -18.75 0.46
C LEU A 2 2.65 -18.37 1.93
N VAL A 3 1.60 -18.06 2.70
CA VAL A 3 1.72 -17.76 4.14
C VAL A 3 2.47 -18.88 4.89
N ASN A 4 2.19 -20.14 4.55
CA ASN A 4 2.85 -21.28 5.20
C ASN A 4 4.31 -21.45 4.77
N ILE A 5 4.64 -21.11 3.51
CA ILE A 5 6.04 -21.09 3.04
C ILE A 5 6.83 -20.03 3.81
N CYS A 6 6.32 -18.80 3.90
CA CYS A 6 6.98 -17.73 4.65
C CYS A 6 7.17 -18.11 6.13
N LYS A 7 6.14 -18.67 6.77
CA LYS A 7 6.24 -19.19 8.15
C LYS A 7 7.29 -20.30 8.30
N ALA A 8 7.39 -21.21 7.33
CA ALA A 8 8.38 -22.28 7.36
C ALA A 8 9.81 -21.73 7.18
N ALA A 9 10.01 -20.77 6.26
CA ALA A 9 11.27 -20.09 6.04
C ALA A 9 11.71 -19.31 7.30
N ALA A 10 10.80 -18.53 7.90
CA ALA A 10 11.08 -17.78 9.12
C ALA A 10 11.56 -18.69 10.27
N ARG A 11 10.91 -19.84 10.47
CA ARG A 11 11.34 -20.83 11.48
C ARG A 11 12.68 -21.48 11.13
N ARG A 12 12.91 -21.82 9.86
CA ARG A 12 14.15 -22.49 9.42
C ARG A 12 15.37 -21.60 9.59
N TYR A 13 15.24 -20.32 9.23
CA TYR A 13 16.35 -19.38 9.19
C TYR A 13 16.44 -18.46 10.41
N HIS A 14 15.48 -18.55 11.34
CA HIS A 14 15.42 -17.71 12.56
C HIS A 14 15.48 -16.20 12.24
N MET A 15 14.85 -15.79 11.14
CA MET A 15 14.76 -14.40 10.70
C MET A 15 13.29 -13.98 10.57
N PRO A 16 12.96 -12.71 10.81
CA PRO A 16 11.62 -12.19 10.57
C PRO A 16 11.34 -12.12 9.07
N PHE A 17 10.16 -12.61 8.65
CA PHE A 17 9.66 -12.46 7.28
C PHE A 17 8.28 -11.80 7.34
N ALA A 18 8.10 -10.77 6.52
CA ALA A 18 6.79 -10.22 6.22
C ALA A 18 6.34 -10.72 4.83
N LEU A 19 5.08 -11.11 4.72
CA LEU A 19 4.42 -11.29 3.43
C LEU A 19 3.45 -10.12 3.27
N HIS A 20 3.77 -9.23 2.34
CA HIS A 20 3.05 -7.99 2.10
C HIS A 20 2.14 -8.11 0.86
N LEU A 21 0.93 -7.57 0.94
CA LEU A 21 0.05 -7.43 -0.23
C LEU A 21 0.32 -6.10 -0.90
N ASP A 22 0.79 -6.15 -2.13
CA ASP A 22 1.23 -4.99 -2.88
C ASP A 22 0.11 -4.46 -3.79
N HIS A 23 -0.12 -3.14 -3.82
CA HIS A 23 -1.10 -2.42 -4.66
C HIS A 23 -2.50 -3.06 -4.80
N HIS A 24 -3.14 -3.42 -3.69
CA HIS A 24 -4.52 -3.92 -3.74
C HIS A 24 -5.52 -2.75 -3.72
N GLU A 25 -6.56 -2.79 -4.55
CA GLU A 25 -7.55 -1.70 -4.63
C GLU A 25 -8.89 -2.04 -3.96
N SER A 26 -9.08 -3.30 -3.52
CA SER A 26 -10.37 -3.80 -3.03
C SER A 26 -10.33 -4.25 -1.58
N MET A 27 -11.19 -3.66 -0.75
CA MET A 27 -11.40 -4.09 0.63
C MET A 27 -11.76 -5.58 0.75
N LYS A 28 -12.59 -6.10 -0.16
CA LYS A 28 -13.00 -7.52 -0.13
C LYS A 28 -11.80 -8.45 -0.30
N ASP A 29 -10.90 -8.09 -1.20
CA ASP A 29 -9.73 -8.89 -1.50
C ASP A 29 -8.71 -8.86 -0.34
N ILE A 30 -8.46 -7.68 0.23
CA ILE A 30 -7.64 -7.53 1.45
C ILE A 30 -8.22 -8.35 2.59
N ARG A 31 -9.53 -8.25 2.85
CA ARG A 31 -10.21 -9.04 3.90
C ARG A 31 -9.94 -10.54 3.78
N ASN A 32 -10.21 -11.10 2.60
CA ASN A 32 -10.02 -12.53 2.35
C ASN A 32 -8.57 -12.97 2.61
N LYS A 33 -7.59 -12.14 2.23
CA LYS A 33 -6.16 -12.45 2.36
C LYS A 33 -5.65 -12.29 3.79
N VAL A 34 -6.11 -11.28 4.51
CA VAL A 34 -5.81 -11.06 5.93
C VAL A 34 -6.41 -12.17 6.79
N GLU A 35 -7.66 -12.56 6.54
CA GLU A 35 -8.30 -13.71 7.20
C GLU A 35 -7.54 -15.03 6.94
N ALA A 36 -6.91 -15.16 5.78
CA ALA A 36 -6.04 -16.29 5.43
C ALA A 36 -4.65 -16.25 6.14
N GLY A 37 -4.37 -15.22 6.93
CA GLY A 37 -3.18 -15.11 7.78
C GLY A 37 -2.07 -14.20 7.25
N ILE A 38 -2.38 -13.33 6.29
CA ILE A 38 -1.51 -12.20 5.90
C ILE A 38 -1.50 -11.14 7.01
N LYS A 39 -0.35 -10.50 7.20
CA LYS A 39 -0.08 -9.59 8.33
C LYS A 39 0.47 -8.22 7.93
N SER A 40 0.59 -7.97 6.63
CA SER A 40 0.95 -6.67 6.07
C SER A 40 0.25 -6.49 4.73
N ALA A 41 -0.42 -5.35 4.52
CA ALA A 41 -1.19 -5.08 3.31
C ALA A 41 -1.15 -3.62 2.91
N MET A 42 -1.06 -3.37 1.60
CA MET A 42 -1.25 -2.06 1.00
C MET A 42 -2.65 -1.93 0.40
N ILE A 43 -3.33 -0.83 0.71
CA ILE A 43 -4.51 -0.38 -0.04
C ILE A 43 -4.11 0.80 -0.93
N ASP A 44 -4.22 0.61 -2.24
CA ASP A 44 -3.97 1.65 -3.22
C ASP A 44 -5.26 2.39 -3.59
N GLY A 45 -5.49 3.52 -2.93
CA GLY A 45 -6.55 4.47 -3.25
C GLY A 45 -6.02 5.75 -3.93
N SER A 46 -4.78 5.75 -4.42
CA SER A 46 -4.07 6.92 -4.95
C SER A 46 -4.78 7.60 -6.13
N HIS A 47 -5.63 6.85 -6.83
CA HIS A 47 -6.40 7.35 -7.96
C HIS A 47 -7.67 8.11 -7.55
N PHE A 48 -8.14 7.97 -6.31
CA PHE A 48 -9.28 8.70 -5.76
C PHE A 48 -8.93 10.13 -5.33
N LYS A 49 -9.95 10.96 -5.07
CA LYS A 49 -9.73 12.25 -4.43
C LYS A 49 -9.26 12.06 -3.00
N PHE A 50 -8.56 13.05 -2.45
CA PHE A 50 -7.95 13.01 -1.13
C PHE A 50 -8.88 12.47 -0.02
N ASP A 51 -10.07 13.07 0.15
CA ASP A 51 -11.03 12.63 1.17
C ASP A 51 -11.62 11.24 0.91
N GLU A 52 -11.81 10.86 -0.36
CA GLU A 52 -12.31 9.53 -0.74
C GLU A 52 -11.27 8.45 -0.43
N ASN A 53 -9.99 8.74 -0.72
CA ASN A 53 -8.86 7.88 -0.36
C ASN A 53 -8.77 7.71 1.16
N ILE A 54 -8.87 8.81 1.93
CA ILE A 54 -8.89 8.75 3.41
C ILE A 54 -10.00 7.83 3.92
N GLU A 55 -11.22 7.98 3.42
CA GLU A 55 -12.35 7.17 3.88
C GLU A 55 -12.24 5.69 3.49
N LEU A 56 -11.63 5.39 2.34
CA LEU A 56 -11.29 4.01 1.96
C LEU A 56 -10.23 3.43 2.90
N VAL A 57 -9.11 4.12 3.07
CA VAL A 57 -7.97 3.66 3.87
C VAL A 57 -8.37 3.46 5.32
N LYS A 58 -9.12 4.38 5.93
CA LYS A 58 -9.63 4.23 7.31
C LYS A 58 -10.41 2.94 7.51
N LYS A 59 -11.26 2.55 6.55
CA LYS A 59 -12.03 1.30 6.64
C LYS A 59 -11.12 0.07 6.57
N VAL A 60 -10.06 0.12 5.76
CA VAL A 60 -9.06 -0.95 5.66
C VAL A 60 -8.26 -1.04 6.96
N VAL A 61 -7.74 0.08 7.46
CA VAL A 61 -6.99 0.17 8.73
C VAL A 61 -7.79 -0.40 9.89
N GLN A 62 -9.04 0.05 10.07
CA GLN A 62 -9.93 -0.44 11.14
C GLN A 62 -10.11 -1.95 11.11
N PHE A 63 -10.23 -2.54 9.93
CA PHE A 63 -10.33 -3.99 9.81
C PHE A 63 -8.98 -4.67 10.06
N CYS A 64 -7.91 -4.26 9.38
CA CYS A 64 -6.61 -4.92 9.43
C CYS A 64 -6.01 -4.89 10.84
N HIS A 65 -6.14 -3.78 11.57
CA HIS A 65 -5.62 -3.65 12.94
C HIS A 65 -6.28 -4.64 13.91
N VAL A 66 -7.57 -4.95 13.75
CA VAL A 66 -8.25 -6.00 14.55
C VAL A 66 -7.65 -7.39 14.30
N TRP A 67 -7.10 -7.60 13.11
CA TRP A 67 -6.43 -8.84 12.71
C TRP A 67 -4.92 -8.81 12.92
N ASP A 68 -4.38 -7.82 13.64
CA ASP A 68 -2.93 -7.67 13.86
C ASP A 68 -2.18 -7.64 12.51
N CYS A 69 -2.74 -6.90 11.55
CA CYS A 69 -2.19 -6.68 10.22
C CYS A 69 -1.91 -5.19 10.03
N THR A 70 -0.67 -4.84 9.69
CA THR A 70 -0.28 -3.45 9.42
C THR A 70 -0.73 -3.01 8.03
N VAL A 71 -1.05 -1.74 7.86
CA VAL A 71 -1.53 -1.16 6.61
C VAL A 71 -0.57 -0.11 6.06
N GLU A 72 -0.22 -0.29 4.80
CA GLU A 72 0.39 0.73 3.94
C GLU A 72 -0.68 1.38 3.05
N ALA A 73 -0.52 2.65 2.74
CA ALA A 73 -1.32 3.35 1.75
C ALA A 73 -0.45 4.26 0.88
N GLU A 74 -0.93 4.62 -0.30
CA GLU A 74 -0.26 5.56 -1.20
C GLU A 74 -0.98 6.91 -1.24
N LEU A 75 -0.20 7.99 -1.20
CA LEU A 75 -0.65 9.35 -1.44
C LEU A 75 0.20 10.01 -2.52
N GLY A 76 -0.47 10.56 -3.54
CA GLY A 76 0.15 11.00 -4.78
C GLY A 76 0.04 9.92 -5.85
N ARG A 77 0.50 10.19 -7.07
CA ARG A 77 0.63 9.15 -8.10
C ARG A 77 2.10 9.02 -8.46
N LEU A 78 2.67 7.87 -8.16
CA LEU A 78 3.99 7.52 -8.68
C LEU A 78 3.90 7.39 -10.21
N GLY A 79 4.78 8.12 -10.92
CA GLY A 79 4.86 8.05 -12.40
C GLY A 79 5.30 6.66 -12.87
N GLY A 80 5.04 6.29 -14.12
CA GLY A 80 5.49 4.99 -14.66
C GLY A 80 4.38 4.07 -15.15
N ILE A 81 4.73 2.78 -15.32
CA ILE A 81 3.82 1.76 -15.85
C ILE A 81 3.40 0.84 -14.70
N VAL A 82 2.17 1.01 -14.23
CA VAL A 82 1.56 0.11 -13.23
C VAL A 82 0.50 -0.74 -13.94
N TYR A 83 0.86 -1.99 -14.25
CA TYR A 83 0.05 -3.03 -14.91
C TYR A 83 -0.60 -2.66 -16.27
N VAL A 84 -1.49 -1.67 -16.31
CA VAL A 84 -2.25 -1.22 -17.50
C VAL A 84 -2.35 0.31 -17.61
N LEU A 85 -1.91 1.05 -16.58
CA LEU A 85 -1.96 2.52 -16.55
C LEU A 85 -0.57 3.09 -16.83
N VAL A 86 -0.47 3.97 -17.84
CA VAL A 86 0.72 4.80 -18.07
C VAL A 86 0.46 6.15 -17.43
N VAL A 87 1.16 6.44 -16.34
CA VAL A 87 1.17 7.77 -15.72
C VAL A 87 2.36 8.53 -16.31
N ASP A 88 2.10 9.59 -17.07
CA ASP A 88 3.14 10.45 -17.61
C ASP A 88 3.90 11.12 -16.46
N ALA A 89 5.23 11.24 -16.58
CA ALA A 89 6.07 11.86 -15.56
C ALA A 89 5.66 13.31 -15.27
N LYS A 90 5.05 14.02 -16.24
CA LYS A 90 4.52 15.37 -16.02
C LYS A 90 3.26 15.41 -15.13
N ASP A 91 2.54 14.28 -15.08
CA ASP A 91 1.31 14.10 -14.30
C ASP A 91 1.62 13.41 -12.94
N ALA A 92 2.85 12.90 -12.77
CA ALA A 92 3.37 12.44 -11.48
C ALA A 92 3.67 13.66 -10.60
N MET A 93 2.70 14.02 -9.76
CA MET A 93 2.87 15.10 -8.79
C MET A 93 3.60 14.57 -7.56
N TYR A 94 4.60 15.32 -7.08
CA TYR A 94 5.20 15.05 -5.78
C TYR A 94 4.14 15.05 -4.69
N THR A 95 4.30 14.16 -3.71
CA THR A 95 3.44 14.18 -2.53
C THR A 95 3.72 15.42 -1.71
N ASP A 96 2.69 16.23 -1.49
CA ASP A 96 2.75 17.37 -0.59
C ASP A 96 2.93 16.91 0.86
N SER A 97 3.87 17.51 1.60
CA SER A 97 4.21 17.07 2.96
C SER A 97 3.09 17.35 3.97
N ASP A 98 2.36 18.46 3.80
CA ASP A 98 1.26 18.82 4.70
C ASP A 98 0.07 17.89 4.47
N ALA A 99 -0.23 17.58 3.21
CA ALA A 99 -1.22 16.56 2.85
C ALA A 99 -0.84 15.17 3.37
N ALA A 100 0.44 14.79 3.32
CA ALA A 100 0.90 13.52 3.88
C ALA A 100 0.70 13.46 5.41
N ALA A 101 1.05 14.53 6.13
CA ALA A 101 0.84 14.61 7.58
C ALA A 101 -0.64 14.50 7.94
N GLU A 102 -1.51 15.21 7.22
CA GLU A 102 -2.96 15.13 7.41
C GLU A 102 -3.48 13.72 7.10
N PHE A 103 -3.02 13.12 6.00
CA PHE A 103 -3.43 11.79 5.58
C PHE A 103 -3.08 10.73 6.63
N ILE A 104 -1.85 10.75 7.16
CA ILE A 104 -1.42 9.84 8.23
C ILE A 104 -2.31 10.01 9.46
N GLN A 105 -2.52 11.25 9.90
CA GLN A 105 -3.31 11.54 11.09
C GLN A 105 -4.77 11.09 10.95
N ARG A 106 -5.38 11.31 9.78
CA ARG A 106 -6.79 10.99 9.54
C ARG A 106 -7.01 9.50 9.28
N THR A 107 -6.03 8.79 8.72
CA THR A 107 -6.16 7.38 8.34
C THR A 107 -5.73 6.39 9.40
N GLY A 108 -4.68 6.71 10.17
CA GLY A 108 -4.08 5.79 11.13
C GLY A 108 -3.29 4.64 10.51
N ILE A 109 -2.79 4.82 9.28
CA ILE A 109 -1.88 3.87 8.61
C ILE A 109 -0.55 3.71 9.35
N ASP A 110 0.10 2.57 9.12
CA ASP A 110 1.40 2.23 9.69
C ASP A 110 2.56 2.71 8.81
N TYR A 111 2.36 2.69 7.49
CA TYR A 111 3.33 3.10 6.49
C TYR A 111 2.66 3.94 5.38
N LEU A 112 3.40 4.89 4.81
CA LEU A 112 2.94 5.73 3.71
C LEU A 112 3.92 5.65 2.54
N ALA A 113 3.42 5.24 1.37
CA ALA A 113 4.11 5.39 0.09
C ALA A 113 3.91 6.82 -0.42
N VAL A 114 5.03 7.50 -0.72
CA VAL A 114 5.06 8.89 -1.20
C VAL A 114 5.77 8.99 -2.55
N ALA A 115 5.24 9.85 -3.42
CA ALA A 115 5.86 10.21 -4.68
C ALA A 115 6.91 11.31 -4.49
N ILE A 116 8.18 10.95 -4.63
CA ILE A 116 9.34 11.88 -4.55
C ILE A 116 10.15 11.94 -5.85
N GLY A 117 9.52 11.61 -6.98
CA GLY A 117 10.15 11.61 -8.31
C GLY A 117 10.61 10.22 -8.78
N THR A 118 10.36 9.19 -7.98
CA THR A 118 10.55 7.81 -8.37
C THR A 118 9.45 7.34 -9.31
N ALA A 119 9.80 6.54 -10.31
CA ALA A 119 8.84 5.88 -11.18
C ALA A 119 8.56 4.45 -10.72
N HIS A 120 7.30 4.04 -10.76
CA HIS A 120 6.91 2.63 -10.69
C HIS A 120 7.37 1.90 -11.96
N ALA A 121 8.06 0.77 -11.76
CA ALA A 121 8.65 -0.09 -12.79
C ALA A 121 9.85 0.54 -13.53
N MET A 122 9.68 0.98 -14.78
CA MET A 122 10.77 1.39 -15.67
C MET A 122 10.77 2.91 -15.85
N TYR A 123 11.91 3.56 -15.61
CA TYR A 123 12.13 4.94 -16.05
C TYR A 123 12.18 4.96 -17.58
N LYS A 124 11.62 5.99 -18.23
CA LYS A 124 11.98 6.26 -19.62
C LYS A 124 13.46 6.64 -19.64
N GLU A 125 14.26 5.88 -20.39
CA GLU A 125 15.61 6.30 -20.75
C GLU A 125 15.51 7.64 -21.51
N GLU A 126 16.38 8.59 -21.16
CA GLU A 126 16.54 9.87 -21.88
C GLU A 126 17.13 9.66 -23.29
#